data_AF-A0A969H5C5-F1
#
_entry.id   AF-A0A969H5C5-F1
#
_cell.length_a   1.000
_cell.length_b   1.000
_cell.length_c   1.000
_cell.angle_alpha   90.00
_cell.angle_beta   90.00
_cell.angle_gamma   90.00
#
_symmetry.space_group_name_H-M   'P 1'
#
loop_
_entity.id
_entity.type
_entity.pdbx_description
1 polymer ?
#
loop_
_entity_poly.entity_id
_entity_poly.type
_entity_poly.pdbx_seq_one_letter_code
_entity_poly.pdbx_strand_id
1 'polypeptide(L)'
;MASNWAIAIGINQYRFLQPLKYAKRDAEVMSAFLTEQVKCDRIFLFTDDSPPISGKPTEPFRANLLRVLRQIFEKPFMKNGDNFWFFFSGHGIRHREQDYMMPLDGDPEDVENTGIPTHLITNYLRSCGADNVVLILDACRNGGKKSGEGIGRQTEAEARQTGVISIFSCSPDQYSYELDAIAQGAFTHALIEGLGIRGRCATVERLNQYLENRVPDLVGQYLGRVRQTPYIIAEPLSDRT
;
A
#
# COMPACT_ATOMS: atom_id res chain seq x y z
N MET A 1 -13.73 -12.32 19.17
CA MET A 1 -12.41 -12.23 18.52
C MET A 1 -12.46 -11.02 17.61
N ALA A 2 -11.36 -10.28 17.48
CA ALA A 2 -11.25 -9.17 16.54
C ALA A 2 -11.40 -9.68 15.11
N SER A 3 -12.17 -8.99 14.28
CA SER A 3 -12.31 -9.28 12.85
C SER A 3 -11.20 -8.59 12.08
N ASN A 4 -10.65 -9.25 11.07
CA ASN A 4 -9.54 -8.75 10.26
C ASN A 4 -9.94 -8.74 8.78
N TRP A 5 -10.04 -7.56 8.17
CA TRP A 5 -10.36 -7.44 6.75
C TRP A 5 -9.20 -6.79 6.01
N ALA A 6 -9.04 -7.12 4.72
CA ALA A 6 -7.99 -6.54 3.90
C ALA A 6 -8.40 -6.26 2.45
N ILE A 7 -7.78 -5.24 1.87
CA ILE A 7 -7.70 -5.01 0.43
C ILE A 7 -6.22 -5.05 0.05
N ALA A 8 -5.87 -5.88 -0.93
CA ALA A 8 -4.53 -5.95 -1.51
C ALA A 8 -4.60 -5.68 -3.02
N ILE A 9 -3.79 -4.74 -3.49
CA ILE A 9 -3.78 -4.29 -4.89
C ILE A 9 -2.35 -4.34 -5.39
N GLY A 10 -2.12 -4.97 -6.54
CA GLY A 10 -0.80 -5.08 -7.18
C GLY A 10 -0.94 -4.98 -8.69
N ILE A 11 -0.25 -4.03 -9.32
CA ILE A 11 -0.46 -3.73 -10.75
C ILE A 11 0.87 -3.79 -11.50
N ASN A 12 0.98 -4.69 -12.47
CA ASN A 12 2.14 -4.77 -13.35
C ASN A 12 1.89 -4.11 -14.70
N GLN A 13 0.73 -4.38 -15.32
CA GLN A 13 0.48 -4.12 -16.74
C GLN A 13 -0.31 -2.82 -16.94
N TYR A 14 0.37 -1.70 -16.72
CA TYR A 14 -0.20 -0.38 -16.97
C TYR A 14 -0.40 -0.09 -18.46
N ARG A 15 -1.49 0.61 -18.81
CA ARG A 15 -1.78 1.02 -20.19
C ARG A 15 -0.93 2.21 -20.66
N PHE A 16 -0.67 3.17 -19.77
CA PHE A 16 -0.02 4.45 -20.10
C PHE A 16 1.25 4.73 -19.27
N LEU A 17 1.60 3.84 -18.34
CA LEU A 17 2.81 3.90 -17.52
C LEU A 17 3.73 2.74 -17.84
N GLN A 18 5.00 2.84 -17.44
CA GLN A 18 5.94 1.74 -17.60
C GLN A 18 5.47 0.51 -16.79
N PRO A 19 5.52 -0.69 -17.35
CA PRO A 19 5.11 -1.89 -16.62
C PRO A 19 6.07 -2.18 -15.46
N LEU A 20 5.53 -2.76 -14.41
CA LEU A 20 6.27 -3.31 -13.27
C LEU A 20 6.36 -4.84 -13.39
N LYS A 21 7.29 -5.46 -12.68
CA LYS A 21 7.53 -6.92 -12.77
C LYS A 21 6.85 -7.71 -11.66
N TYR A 22 6.83 -7.19 -10.45
CA TYR A 22 6.55 -7.90 -9.21
C TYR A 22 5.51 -7.22 -8.32
N ALA A 23 4.96 -6.06 -8.67
CA ALA A 23 3.87 -5.44 -7.92
C ALA A 23 2.64 -6.36 -7.75
N LYS A 24 2.25 -7.08 -8.81
CA LYS A 24 1.24 -8.16 -8.72
C LYS A 24 1.65 -9.21 -7.69
N ARG A 25 2.90 -9.69 -7.79
CA ARG A 25 3.43 -10.74 -6.92
C ARG A 25 3.43 -10.30 -5.46
N ASP A 26 3.81 -9.05 -5.20
CA ASP A 26 3.78 -8.42 -3.88
C ASP A 26 2.39 -8.48 -3.25
N ALA A 27 1.34 -8.12 -4.01
CA ALA A 27 -0.03 -8.20 -3.53
C ALA A 27 -0.50 -9.64 -3.26
N GLU A 28 -0.11 -10.59 -4.10
CA GLU A 28 -0.42 -12.02 -3.90
C GLU A 28 0.24 -12.57 -2.62
N VAL A 29 1.52 -12.30 -2.40
CA VAL A 29 2.24 -12.80 -1.21
C VAL A 29 1.79 -12.08 0.05
N MET A 30 1.43 -10.80 -0.02
CA MET A 30 0.80 -10.09 1.08
C MET A 30 -0.58 -10.69 1.40
N SER A 31 -1.40 -10.98 0.39
CA SER A 31 -2.70 -11.64 0.58
C SER A 31 -2.55 -13.01 1.24
N ALA A 32 -1.57 -13.81 0.82
CA ALA A 32 -1.26 -15.10 1.44
C ALA A 32 -0.83 -14.92 2.91
N PHE A 33 0.07 -13.97 3.19
CA PHE A 33 0.51 -13.64 4.54
C PHE A 33 -0.66 -13.24 5.45
N LEU A 34 -1.53 -12.34 4.98
CA LEU A 34 -2.71 -11.87 5.73
C LEU A 34 -3.70 -13.02 6.00
N THR A 35 -3.82 -13.97 5.07
CA THR A 35 -4.65 -15.18 5.27
C THR A 35 -4.03 -16.10 6.33
N GLU A 36 -2.75 -16.39 6.21
CA GLU A 36 -2.10 -17.47 6.94
C GLU A 36 -1.64 -17.06 8.34
N GLN A 37 -1.10 -15.85 8.48
CA GLN A 37 -0.47 -15.37 9.72
C GLN A 37 -1.39 -14.44 10.49
N VAL A 38 -2.03 -13.48 9.82
CA VAL A 38 -2.97 -12.52 10.46
C VAL A 38 -4.35 -13.14 10.66
N LYS A 39 -4.70 -14.17 9.89
CA LYS A 39 -6.03 -14.82 9.88
C LYS A 39 -7.14 -13.82 9.52
N CYS A 40 -6.93 -13.07 8.43
CA CYS A 40 -7.98 -12.22 7.88
C CYS A 40 -9.22 -13.02 7.50
N ASP A 41 -10.39 -12.59 7.98
CA ASP A 41 -11.69 -13.19 7.68
C ASP A 41 -12.10 -12.93 6.21
N ARG A 42 -11.65 -11.80 5.67
CA ARG A 42 -11.97 -11.38 4.31
C ARG A 42 -10.83 -10.61 3.68
N ILE A 43 -10.45 -11.01 2.47
CA ILE A 43 -9.43 -10.33 1.67
C ILE A 43 -9.98 -10.09 0.27
N PHE A 44 -9.83 -8.87 -0.23
CA PHE A 44 -10.14 -8.51 -1.61
C PHE A 44 -8.82 -8.28 -2.36
N LEU A 45 -8.52 -9.14 -3.33
CA LEU A 45 -7.30 -9.08 -4.13
C LEU A 45 -7.57 -8.52 -5.53
N PHE A 46 -6.87 -7.46 -5.91
CA PHE A 46 -6.93 -6.83 -7.22
C PHE A 46 -5.56 -6.87 -7.88
N THR A 47 -5.41 -7.74 -8.88
CA THR A 47 -4.22 -7.83 -9.72
C THR A 47 -4.60 -7.83 -11.19
N ASP A 48 -3.61 -7.75 -12.07
CA ASP A 48 -3.81 -7.74 -13.53
C ASP A 48 -4.75 -8.86 -14.03
N ASP A 49 -4.81 -9.97 -13.32
CA ASP A 49 -5.55 -11.20 -13.64
C ASP A 49 -6.16 -11.89 -12.41
N SER A 50 -6.44 -11.15 -11.32
CA SER A 50 -7.09 -11.77 -10.16
C SER A 50 -8.50 -12.29 -10.52
N PRO A 51 -8.99 -13.36 -9.87
CA PRO A 51 -10.30 -13.90 -10.20
C PRO A 51 -11.44 -12.96 -9.79
N PRO A 52 -12.55 -12.91 -10.54
CA PRO A 52 -13.71 -12.10 -10.21
C PRO A 52 -14.26 -12.38 -8.80
N ILE A 53 -14.59 -11.33 -8.06
CA ILE A 53 -15.21 -11.44 -6.73
C ILE A 53 -16.72 -11.28 -6.90
N SER A 54 -17.48 -12.33 -6.56
CA SER A 54 -18.95 -12.35 -6.72
C SER A 54 -19.39 -12.02 -8.14
N GLY A 55 -18.68 -12.56 -9.15
CA GLY A 55 -18.96 -12.34 -10.57
C GLY A 55 -18.62 -10.95 -11.10
N LYS A 56 -17.99 -10.09 -10.29
CA LYS A 56 -17.56 -8.75 -10.71
C LYS A 56 -16.05 -8.76 -11.03
N PRO A 57 -15.63 -8.08 -12.11
CA PRO A 57 -14.22 -7.98 -12.47
C PRO A 57 -13.39 -7.30 -11.38
N THR A 58 -12.16 -7.75 -11.27
CA THR A 58 -11.16 -7.34 -10.27
C THR A 58 -9.88 -6.82 -10.91
N GLU A 59 -9.82 -6.70 -12.24
CA GLU A 59 -8.72 -5.98 -12.86
C GLU A 59 -8.72 -4.53 -12.31
N PRO A 60 -7.55 -3.99 -11.93
CA PRO A 60 -7.43 -2.76 -11.14
C PRO A 60 -7.62 -1.50 -11.99
N PHE A 61 -8.64 -1.47 -12.84
CA PHE A 61 -9.16 -0.27 -13.47
C PHE A 61 -9.73 0.68 -12.42
N ARG A 62 -9.58 1.99 -12.68
CA ARG A 62 -10.10 3.04 -11.80
C ARG A 62 -11.57 2.80 -11.43
N ALA A 63 -12.40 2.51 -12.43
CA ALA A 63 -13.83 2.29 -12.25
C ALA A 63 -14.13 1.08 -11.35
N ASN A 64 -13.37 -0.01 -11.50
CA ASN A 64 -13.53 -1.21 -10.69
C ASN A 64 -13.16 -0.96 -9.23
N LEU A 65 -12.00 -0.34 -9.00
CA LEU A 65 -11.52 -0.02 -7.66
C LEU A 65 -12.48 0.94 -6.94
N LEU A 66 -12.88 2.04 -7.58
CA LEU A 66 -13.82 3.01 -6.98
C LEU A 66 -15.19 2.38 -6.71
N ARG A 67 -15.69 1.52 -7.61
CA ARG A 67 -16.95 0.79 -7.39
C ARG A 67 -16.86 -0.09 -6.15
N VAL A 68 -15.76 -0.83 -5.98
CA VAL A 68 -15.56 -1.71 -4.84
C VAL A 68 -15.43 -0.91 -3.55
N LEU A 69 -14.61 0.15 -3.52
CA LEU A 69 -14.47 1.01 -2.35
C LEU A 69 -15.83 1.59 -1.94
N ARG A 70 -16.63 2.11 -2.88
CA ARG A 70 -17.98 2.59 -2.59
C ARG A 70 -18.89 1.51 -2.01
N GLN A 71 -18.81 0.28 -2.53
CA GLN A 71 -19.67 -0.83 -2.08
C GLN A 71 -19.27 -1.37 -0.71
N ILE A 72 -17.97 -1.49 -0.42
CA ILE A 72 -17.48 -2.00 0.86
C ILE A 72 -17.74 -0.98 1.97
N PHE A 73 -17.46 0.30 1.71
CA PHE A 73 -17.48 1.36 2.71
C PHE A 73 -18.77 2.20 2.67
N GLU A 74 -19.85 1.70 2.06
CA GLU A 74 -21.16 2.37 2.02
C GLU A 74 -21.70 2.64 3.43
N LYS A 75 -21.45 1.69 4.35
CA LYS A 75 -21.78 1.80 5.77
C LYS A 75 -20.62 1.23 6.60
N PRO A 76 -20.39 1.72 7.82
CA PRO A 76 -19.47 1.08 8.75
C PRO A 76 -19.85 -0.39 8.94
N PHE A 77 -18.87 -1.28 8.81
CA PHE A 77 -19.07 -2.73 8.87
C PHE A 77 -18.15 -3.40 9.91
N MET A 78 -17.19 -2.65 10.44
CA MET A 78 -16.29 -3.07 11.51
C MET A 78 -16.64 -2.37 12.82
N LYS A 79 -16.05 -2.87 13.91
CA LYS A 79 -16.26 -2.39 15.28
C LYS A 79 -14.93 -2.09 15.94
N ASN A 80 -15.02 -1.45 17.11
CA ASN A 80 -13.88 -1.26 18.00
C ASN A 80 -13.17 -2.60 18.27
N GLY A 81 -11.85 -2.62 18.13
CA GLY A 81 -11.01 -3.81 18.24
C GLY A 81 -10.81 -4.60 16.95
N ASP A 82 -11.56 -4.32 15.89
CA ASP A 82 -11.31 -4.91 14.56
C ASP A 82 -10.13 -4.20 13.85
N ASN A 83 -9.55 -4.87 12.86
CA ASN A 83 -8.42 -4.35 12.07
C ASN A 83 -8.73 -4.35 10.57
N PHE A 84 -8.40 -3.24 9.90
CA PHE A 84 -8.48 -3.14 8.44
C PHE A 84 -7.09 -2.92 7.84
N TRP A 85 -6.72 -3.73 6.85
CA TRP A 85 -5.45 -3.65 6.13
C TRP A 85 -5.67 -3.20 4.69
N PHE A 86 -4.98 -2.16 4.26
CA PHE A 86 -4.94 -1.75 2.87
C PHE A 86 -3.51 -1.83 2.37
N PHE A 87 -3.26 -2.65 1.36
CA PHE A 87 -1.97 -2.80 0.71
C PHE A 87 -2.06 -2.41 -0.76
N PHE A 88 -1.16 -1.55 -1.21
CA PHE A 88 -1.01 -1.20 -2.62
C PHE A 88 0.46 -1.31 -3.04
N SER A 89 0.72 -2.07 -4.11
CA SER A 89 1.98 -2.08 -4.84
C SER A 89 1.76 -1.64 -6.28
N GLY A 90 2.50 -0.62 -6.73
CA GLY A 90 2.30 -0.02 -8.04
C GLY A 90 2.91 1.38 -8.23
N HIS A 91 2.45 2.10 -9.25
CA HIS A 91 2.83 3.51 -9.46
C HIS A 91 2.02 4.46 -8.61
N GLY A 92 2.72 5.41 -7.99
CA GLY A 92 2.13 6.59 -7.35
C GLY A 92 2.64 7.87 -8.02
N ILE A 93 1.75 8.87 -8.18
CA ILE A 93 2.12 10.17 -8.75
C ILE A 93 1.65 11.29 -7.83
N ARG A 94 2.53 12.25 -7.54
CA ARG A 94 2.13 13.52 -6.93
C ARG A 94 1.80 14.52 -8.04
N HIS A 95 0.62 15.11 -7.99
CA HIS A 95 0.17 16.11 -8.94
C HIS A 95 -0.54 17.25 -8.18
N ARG A 96 -0.07 18.50 -8.36
CA ARG A 96 -0.61 19.70 -7.71
C ARG A 96 -0.78 19.51 -6.19
N GLU A 97 0.32 19.16 -5.52
CA GLU A 97 0.39 18.87 -4.08
C GLU A 97 -0.43 17.68 -3.58
N GLN A 98 -1.13 16.97 -4.48
CA GLN A 98 -1.94 15.81 -4.13
C GLN A 98 -1.28 14.49 -4.52
N ASP A 99 -1.40 13.50 -3.65
CA ASP A 99 -0.88 12.16 -3.89
C ASP A 99 -1.94 11.26 -4.55
N TYR A 100 -1.56 10.52 -5.59
CA TYR A 100 -2.45 9.62 -6.34
C TYR A 100 -1.87 8.22 -6.43
N MET A 101 -2.72 7.21 -6.24
CA MET A 101 -2.45 5.84 -6.67
C MET A 101 -2.89 5.71 -8.13
N MET A 102 -2.00 5.20 -8.98
CA MET A 102 -2.32 5.01 -10.40
C MET A 102 -2.94 3.63 -10.60
N PRO A 103 -4.19 3.55 -11.12
CA PRO A 103 -4.81 2.30 -11.53
C PRO A 103 -4.21 1.81 -12.86
N LEU A 104 -4.63 0.63 -13.31
CA LEU A 104 -4.15 0.00 -14.55
C LEU A 104 -4.31 0.91 -15.78
N ASP A 105 -5.42 1.64 -15.84
CA ASP A 105 -5.78 2.62 -16.88
C ASP A 105 -5.40 4.06 -16.51
N GLY A 106 -4.56 4.25 -15.48
CA GLY A 106 -4.06 5.55 -15.06
C GLY A 106 -3.15 6.19 -16.12
N ASP A 107 -3.44 7.43 -16.48
CA ASP A 107 -2.71 8.22 -17.47
C ASP A 107 -1.89 9.33 -16.75
N PRO A 108 -0.54 9.33 -16.87
CA PRO A 108 0.30 10.37 -16.28
C PRO A 108 0.08 11.77 -16.90
N GLU A 109 -0.56 11.86 -18.06
CA GLU A 109 -0.92 13.15 -18.69
C GLU A 109 -2.26 13.68 -18.18
N ASP A 110 -3.09 12.84 -17.55
CA ASP A 110 -4.39 13.19 -16.98
C ASP A 110 -4.61 12.58 -15.58
N VAL A 111 -3.68 12.87 -14.66
CA VAL A 111 -3.64 12.30 -13.30
C VAL A 111 -4.91 12.60 -12.50
N GLU A 112 -5.47 13.80 -12.63
CA GLU A 112 -6.65 14.22 -11.83
C GLU A 112 -7.90 13.39 -12.14
N ASN A 113 -8.09 13.00 -13.41
CA ASN A 113 -9.26 12.23 -13.84
C ASN A 113 -9.04 10.72 -13.85
N THR A 114 -7.80 10.27 -14.02
CA THR A 114 -7.47 8.84 -14.18
C THR A 114 -6.79 8.22 -12.96
N GLY A 115 -6.23 9.03 -12.06
CA GLY A 115 -5.70 8.59 -10.76
C GLY A 115 -6.79 8.40 -9.70
N ILE A 116 -6.42 7.75 -8.60
CA ILE A 116 -7.23 7.68 -7.37
C ILE A 116 -6.49 8.46 -6.28
N PRO A 117 -7.03 9.59 -5.78
CA PRO A 117 -6.38 10.35 -4.74
C PRO A 117 -6.21 9.51 -3.46
N THR A 118 -5.04 9.56 -2.82
CA THR A 118 -4.79 8.80 -1.58
C THR A 118 -5.71 9.27 -0.45
N HIS A 119 -6.04 10.57 -0.40
CA HIS A 119 -6.99 11.13 0.57
C HIS A 119 -8.40 10.55 0.46
N LEU A 120 -8.83 10.17 -0.75
CA LEU A 120 -10.11 9.50 -0.95
C LEU A 120 -10.07 8.10 -0.32
N ILE A 121 -8.93 7.41 -0.46
CA ILE A 121 -8.73 6.08 0.10
C ILE A 121 -8.67 6.17 1.62
N THR A 122 -7.87 7.06 2.21
CA THR A 122 -7.81 7.25 3.67
C THR A 122 -9.19 7.58 4.24
N ASN A 123 -9.99 8.40 3.56
CA ASN A 123 -11.37 8.68 3.97
C ASN A 123 -12.28 7.44 3.98
N TYR A 124 -12.19 6.57 2.97
CA TYR A 124 -12.90 5.29 2.99
C TYR A 124 -12.43 4.41 4.14
N LEU A 125 -11.11 4.25 4.30
CA LEU A 125 -10.56 3.39 5.34
C LEU A 125 -11.03 3.83 6.75
N ARG A 126 -11.12 5.13 7.00
CA ARG A 126 -11.61 5.68 8.27
C ARG A 126 -13.10 5.46 8.50
N SER A 127 -13.92 5.32 7.45
CA SER A 127 -15.36 5.10 7.59
C SER A 127 -15.74 3.65 7.89
N CYS A 128 -14.79 2.72 7.92
CA CYS A 128 -15.10 1.30 8.14
C CYS A 128 -15.56 0.95 9.56
N GLY A 129 -15.20 1.78 10.55
CA GLY A 129 -15.52 1.56 11.97
C GLY A 129 -14.48 0.77 12.77
N ALA A 130 -13.37 0.37 12.15
CA ALA A 130 -12.24 -0.26 12.85
C ALA A 130 -11.43 0.79 13.62
N ASP A 131 -10.90 0.37 14.77
CA ASP A 131 -9.98 1.20 15.56
C ASP A 131 -8.56 1.15 15.02
N ASN A 132 -8.18 0.04 14.39
CA ASN A 132 -6.85 -0.16 13.81
C ASN A 132 -6.94 -0.22 12.28
N VAL A 133 -6.55 0.87 11.63
CA VAL A 133 -6.46 0.94 10.17
C VAL A 133 -5.00 1.01 9.78
N VAL A 134 -4.55 0.05 8.98
CA VAL A 134 -3.17 -0.04 8.47
C VAL A 134 -3.17 0.22 6.98
N LEU A 135 -2.48 1.28 6.55
CA LEU A 135 -2.25 1.66 5.17
C LEU A 135 -0.80 1.34 4.80
N ILE A 136 -0.58 0.48 3.81
CA ILE A 136 0.74 0.08 3.33
C ILE A 136 0.85 0.49 1.86
N LEU A 137 1.81 1.36 1.56
CA LEU A 137 2.06 1.87 0.22
C LEU A 137 3.45 1.45 -0.26
N ASP A 138 3.48 0.43 -1.12
CA ASP A 138 4.66 0.02 -1.88
C ASP A 138 4.65 0.64 -3.28
N ALA A 139 4.80 1.97 -3.34
CA ALA A 139 4.68 2.68 -4.60
C ALA A 139 5.91 3.52 -4.92
N CYS A 140 6.36 3.39 -6.17
CA CYS A 140 7.42 4.21 -6.72
C CYS A 140 6.96 5.67 -6.82
N ARG A 141 7.78 6.56 -6.27
CA ARG A 141 7.55 7.99 -6.11
C ARG A 141 8.05 8.82 -7.30
N ASN A 142 8.22 8.23 -8.49
CA ASN A 142 8.60 9.01 -9.68
C ASN A 142 8.16 8.33 -10.99
N GLY A 143 7.10 8.85 -11.59
CA GLY A 143 6.59 8.44 -12.90
C GLY A 143 7.44 8.97 -14.05
N GLY A 144 8.66 8.45 -14.23
CA GLY A 144 9.41 8.55 -15.49
C GLY A 144 9.85 9.94 -15.99
N LYS A 145 9.50 11.04 -15.32
CA LYS A 145 10.03 12.38 -15.58
C LYS A 145 10.79 12.88 -14.35
N LYS A 146 12.00 13.41 -14.55
CA LYS A 146 12.92 13.97 -13.54
C LYS A 146 12.35 15.11 -12.66
N SER A 147 11.05 15.35 -12.67
CA SER A 147 10.39 16.51 -12.06
C SER A 147 9.11 16.18 -11.28
N GLY A 148 8.77 14.90 -11.10
CA GLY A 148 7.67 14.52 -10.22
C GLY A 148 8.16 14.40 -8.78
N GLU A 149 7.66 15.22 -7.87
CA GLU A 149 7.78 14.91 -6.45
C GLU A 149 7.05 13.58 -6.19
N GLY A 150 7.59 12.74 -5.32
CA GLY A 150 6.94 11.49 -4.93
C GLY A 150 5.62 11.68 -4.23
N ILE A 151 4.75 10.66 -4.30
CA ILE A 151 3.64 10.56 -3.34
C ILE A 151 4.20 10.47 -1.92
N GLY A 152 3.43 10.90 -0.92
CA GLY A 152 3.70 10.59 0.48
C GLY A 152 3.71 11.81 1.38
N ARG A 153 4.00 13.02 0.90
CA ARG A 153 3.99 14.23 1.75
C ARG A 153 2.59 14.58 2.26
N GLN A 154 1.59 14.56 1.37
CA GLN A 154 0.20 14.79 1.77
C GLN A 154 -0.30 13.62 2.62
N THR A 155 -0.07 12.39 2.15
CA THR A 155 -0.51 11.18 2.84
C THR A 155 0.10 11.08 4.25
N GLU A 156 1.33 11.53 4.43
CA GLU A 156 1.99 11.66 5.73
C GLU A 156 1.28 12.66 6.64
N ALA A 157 0.98 13.85 6.15
CA ALA A 157 0.27 14.87 6.93
C ALA A 157 -1.12 14.36 7.36
N GLU A 158 -1.82 13.65 6.49
CA GLU A 158 -3.10 13.02 6.81
C GLU A 158 -2.96 11.87 7.82
N ALA A 159 -1.96 11.00 7.66
CA ALA A 159 -1.74 9.88 8.59
C ALA A 159 -1.59 10.36 10.03
N ARG A 160 -0.82 11.44 10.25
CA ARG A 160 -0.61 12.06 11.58
C ARG A 160 -1.88 12.63 12.19
N GLN A 161 -2.85 13.06 11.38
CA GLN A 161 -4.11 13.65 11.85
C GLN A 161 -5.21 12.61 12.06
N THR A 162 -5.09 11.43 11.47
CA THR A 162 -6.22 10.49 11.34
C THR A 162 -6.09 9.24 12.18
N GLY A 163 -4.91 8.97 12.75
CA GLY A 163 -4.63 7.75 13.51
C GLY A 163 -4.51 6.49 12.63
N VAL A 164 -4.43 6.66 11.30
CA VAL A 164 -4.17 5.56 10.36
C VAL A 164 -2.68 5.22 10.38
N ILE A 165 -2.34 4.00 10.78
CA ILE A 165 -0.97 3.50 10.75
C ILE A 165 -0.55 3.41 9.29
N SER A 166 0.39 4.26 8.87
CA SER A 166 0.79 4.36 7.47
C SER A 166 2.24 3.93 7.30
N ILE A 167 2.46 2.90 6.48
CA ILE A 167 3.77 2.29 6.21
C ILE A 167 4.13 2.57 4.75
N PHE A 168 5.24 3.27 4.53
CA PHE A 168 5.70 3.67 3.21
C PHE A 168 6.98 2.92 2.84
N SER A 169 7.06 2.44 1.59
CA SER A 169 8.20 1.64 1.11
C SER A 169 9.51 2.40 0.92
N CYS A 170 9.45 3.72 0.76
CA CYS A 170 10.61 4.58 0.60
C CYS A 170 10.31 6.01 1.06
N SER A 171 11.35 6.77 1.40
CA SER A 171 11.26 8.19 1.76
C SER A 171 10.78 9.03 0.57
N PRO A 172 10.29 10.27 0.80
CA PRO A 172 10.12 11.23 -0.28
C PRO A 172 11.41 11.32 -1.11
N ASP A 173 11.27 11.38 -2.43
CA ASP A 173 12.38 11.50 -3.40
C ASP A 173 13.27 10.24 -3.57
N GLN A 174 12.88 9.11 -2.98
CA GLN A 174 13.51 7.80 -3.24
C GLN A 174 12.60 6.89 -4.08
N TYR A 175 13.12 5.75 -4.50
CA TYR A 175 12.38 4.75 -5.28
C TYR A 175 12.12 3.50 -4.44
N SER A 176 11.01 2.82 -4.73
CA SER A 176 10.80 1.44 -4.27
C SER A 176 11.25 0.48 -5.35
N TYR A 177 12.21 -0.40 -5.03
CA TYR A 177 12.86 -1.23 -6.03
C TYR A 177 12.32 -2.65 -6.07
N GLU A 178 12.25 -3.16 -7.30
CA GLU A 178 11.97 -4.55 -7.64
C GLU A 178 13.28 -5.34 -7.78
N LEU A 179 13.36 -6.51 -7.15
CA LEU A 179 14.57 -7.32 -7.09
C LEU A 179 14.36 -8.63 -7.86
N ASP A 180 14.97 -8.73 -9.05
CA ASP A 180 14.88 -9.93 -9.90
C ASP A 180 15.38 -11.20 -9.19
N ALA A 181 16.40 -11.08 -8.34
CA ALA A 181 16.98 -12.21 -7.60
C ALA A 181 16.01 -12.89 -6.63
N ILE A 182 14.97 -12.19 -6.18
CA ILE A 182 13.93 -12.71 -5.27
C ILE A 182 12.52 -12.63 -5.85
N ALA A 183 12.39 -12.15 -7.10
CA ALA A 183 11.12 -11.96 -7.81
C ALA A 183 10.06 -11.19 -7.00
N GLN A 184 10.48 -10.12 -6.31
CA GLN A 184 9.65 -9.37 -5.37
C GLN A 184 10.14 -7.91 -5.20
N GLY A 185 9.27 -7.00 -4.76
CA GLY A 185 9.69 -5.70 -4.23
C GLY A 185 10.54 -5.85 -2.95
N ALA A 186 11.63 -5.09 -2.86
CA ALA A 186 12.54 -5.13 -1.70
C ALA A 186 11.82 -4.83 -0.38
N PHE A 187 10.92 -3.85 -0.41
CA PHE A 187 10.11 -3.47 0.74
C PHE A 187 9.10 -4.54 1.13
N THR A 188 8.27 -5.01 0.19
CA THR A 188 7.26 -6.02 0.51
C THR A 188 7.90 -7.30 1.04
N HIS A 189 9.07 -7.69 0.50
CA HIS A 189 9.85 -8.82 1.02
C HIS A 189 10.24 -8.61 2.48
N ALA A 190 10.91 -7.49 2.79
CA ALA A 190 11.31 -7.16 4.16
C ALA A 190 10.10 -7.01 5.11
N LEU A 191 8.99 -6.45 4.64
CA LEU A 191 7.78 -6.26 5.44
C LEU A 191 7.19 -7.59 5.88
N ILE A 192 7.07 -8.56 4.96
CA ILE A 192 6.57 -9.90 5.29
C ILE A 192 7.57 -10.64 6.19
N GLU A 193 8.88 -10.49 5.98
CA GLU A 193 9.90 -11.04 6.90
C GLU A 193 9.75 -10.47 8.32
N GLY A 194 9.56 -9.14 8.43
CA GLY A 194 9.46 -8.40 9.68
C GLY A 194 8.17 -8.70 10.46
N LEU A 195 7.03 -8.72 9.79
CA LEU A 195 5.72 -9.04 10.37
C LEU A 195 5.57 -10.53 10.67
N GLY A 196 6.25 -11.39 9.91
CA GLY A 196 6.19 -12.83 10.08
C GLY A 196 6.93 -13.37 11.30
N ILE A 197 6.84 -14.70 11.46
CA ILE A 197 7.44 -15.46 12.58
C ILE A 197 8.96 -15.21 12.71
N ARG A 198 9.65 -14.86 11.61
CA ARG A 198 11.09 -14.58 11.59
C ARG A 198 11.43 -13.23 12.22
N GLY A 199 10.69 -12.17 11.88
CA GLY A 199 10.96 -10.82 12.39
C GLY A 199 10.47 -10.59 13.82
N ARG A 200 9.39 -11.27 14.26
CA ARG A 200 8.78 -11.10 15.61
C ARG A 200 8.65 -9.62 16.01
N CYS A 201 8.38 -8.74 15.05
CA CYS A 201 8.21 -7.32 15.31
C CYS A 201 6.85 -7.09 15.99
N ALA A 202 6.81 -7.25 17.31
CA ALA A 202 5.59 -7.16 18.11
C ALA A 202 5.03 -5.73 18.25
N THR A 203 5.79 -4.72 17.83
CA THR A 203 5.42 -3.30 17.92
C THR A 203 5.74 -2.58 16.61
N VAL A 204 5.03 -1.48 16.36
CA VAL A 204 5.28 -0.60 15.21
C VAL A 204 6.72 -0.09 15.20
N GLU A 205 7.25 0.31 16.36
CA GLU A 205 8.62 0.79 16.50
C GLU A 205 9.66 -0.26 16.06
N ARG A 206 9.50 -1.51 16.51
CA ARG A 206 10.40 -2.61 16.11
C ARG A 206 10.30 -2.91 14.63
N LEU A 207 9.10 -2.88 14.07
CA LEU A 207 8.90 -3.05 12.64
C LEU A 207 9.58 -1.93 11.85
N ASN A 208 9.46 -0.68 12.30
CA ASN A 208 10.11 0.45 11.66
C ASN A 208 11.64 0.29 11.66
N GLN A 209 12.23 0.00 12.83
CA GLN A 209 13.67 -0.25 12.95
C GLN A 209 14.14 -1.43 12.09
N TYR A 210 13.36 -2.51 12.02
CA TYR A 210 13.68 -3.66 11.17
C TYR A 210 13.71 -3.24 9.69
N LEU A 211 12.68 -2.54 9.22
CA LEU A 211 12.56 -2.09 7.84
C LEU A 211 13.64 -1.09 7.45
N GLU A 212 13.97 -0.14 8.33
CA GLU A 212 15.02 0.87 8.14
C GLU A 212 16.41 0.27 7.93
N ASN A 213 16.66 -0.95 8.42
CA ASN A 213 17.90 -1.68 8.18
C ASN A 213 17.78 -2.67 7.01
N ARG A 214 16.73 -3.50 7.03
CA ARG A 214 16.59 -4.64 6.12
C ARG A 214 16.41 -4.20 4.67
N VAL A 215 15.67 -3.13 4.40
CA VAL A 215 15.41 -2.66 3.03
C VAL A 215 16.68 -2.08 2.40
N PRO A 216 17.43 -1.16 3.05
CA PRO A 216 18.75 -0.75 2.56
C PRO A 216 19.73 -1.89 2.32
N ASP A 217 19.75 -2.90 3.21
CA ASP A 217 20.62 -4.07 3.05
C ASP A 217 20.28 -4.85 1.77
N LEU A 218 19.00 -5.12 1.53
CA LEU A 218 18.53 -5.84 0.34
C LEU A 218 18.87 -5.08 -0.95
N VAL A 219 18.53 -3.80 -1.03
CA VAL A 219 18.81 -3.01 -2.25
C VAL A 219 20.32 -2.80 -2.43
N GLY A 220 21.07 -2.66 -1.35
CA GLY A 220 22.53 -2.60 -1.35
C GLY A 220 23.18 -3.87 -1.90
N GLN A 221 22.68 -5.04 -1.47
CA GLN A 221 23.17 -6.35 -1.90
C GLN A 221 22.92 -6.60 -3.39
N TYR A 222 21.73 -6.26 -3.91
CA TYR A 222 21.32 -6.67 -5.26
C TYR A 222 21.45 -5.58 -6.32
N LEU A 223 21.37 -4.30 -5.95
CA LEU A 223 21.39 -3.15 -6.89
C LEU A 223 22.57 -2.20 -6.67
N GLY A 224 23.35 -2.38 -5.60
CA GLY A 224 24.50 -1.55 -5.28
C GLY A 224 24.13 -0.23 -4.58
N ARG A 225 24.72 0.90 -5.00
CA ARG A 225 24.63 2.19 -4.27
C ARG A 225 23.33 2.96 -4.53
N VAL A 226 22.19 2.29 -4.38
CA VAL A 226 20.85 2.92 -4.40
C VAL A 226 20.35 3.14 -2.97
N ARG A 227 19.40 4.06 -2.81
CA ARG A 227 18.76 4.32 -1.51
C ARG A 227 17.28 3.99 -1.58
N GLN A 228 16.84 3.21 -0.59
CA GLN A 228 15.44 2.96 -0.28
C GLN A 228 15.31 2.86 1.24
N THR A 229 14.68 3.85 1.85
CA THR A 229 14.52 4.00 3.29
C THR A 229 13.03 4.04 3.59
N PRO A 230 12.43 2.91 3.99
CA PRO A 230 11.03 2.86 4.39
C PRO A 230 10.83 3.59 5.73
N TYR A 231 9.59 3.95 6.03
CA TYR A 231 9.24 4.58 7.30
C TYR A 231 7.78 4.31 7.66
N ILE A 232 7.47 4.37 8.96
CA ILE A 232 6.13 4.20 9.50
C ILE A 232 5.68 5.46 10.23
N ILE A 233 4.44 5.87 9.99
CA ILE A 233 3.73 6.87 10.77
C ILE A 233 2.68 6.16 11.61
N ALA A 234 2.85 6.26 12.93
CA ALA A 234 1.92 5.78 13.94
C ALA A 234 1.92 6.76 15.11
N GLU A 235 1.50 8.00 14.87
CA GLU A 235 1.29 8.98 15.94
C GLU A 235 -0.10 8.75 16.58
N PRO A 236 -0.25 8.97 17.90
CA PRO A 236 -1.45 8.56 18.63
C PRO A 236 -2.66 9.44 18.27
N LEU A 237 -3.85 8.83 18.31
CA LEU A 237 -5.08 9.55 18.62
C LEU A 237 -4.95 10.10 20.05
N SER A 238 -4.32 11.27 20.23
CA SER A 238 -4.27 11.91 21.55
C SER A 238 -5.68 12.36 21.95
N ASP A 239 -6.19 11.68 22.98
CA ASP A 239 -7.29 11.99 23.90
C ASP A 239 -8.55 12.66 23.35
N ARG A 240 -9.57 11.83 23.11
CA ARG A 240 -10.96 12.25 23.34
C ARG A 240 -11.11 12.57 24.83
N THR A 241 -10.79 13.80 25.22
CA THR A 241 -11.35 14.43 26.43
C THR A 241 -12.76 14.91 26.16
#